data_AF-A0A381F400-F1
#
_entry.id   AF-A0A381F400-F1
#
_cell.length_a   1.000
_cell.length_b   1.000
_cell.length_c   1.000
_cell.angle_alpha   90.00
_cell.angle_beta   90.00
_cell.angle_gamma   90.00
#
_symmetry.space_group_name_H-M   'P 1'
#
loop_
_entity.id
_entity.type
_entity.pdbx_description
1 polymer ?
#
loop_
_entity_poly.entity_id
_entity_poly.type
_entity_poly.pdbx_seq_one_letter_code
_entity_poly.pdbx_strand_id
1 'polypeptide(L)'
;MKKFLYSLLIFASATLFAQKNTTVKFAVAGDMVGTTTLFENQKEYVQSTQAYKAANLPQKLKKFSFIADQGLSEVKLKNNLGPLDNASLSQYNEQSNLPKDTPVIIEGYEFKDTNMRIYAGIVQQLEVKDYNGVKSVFITTTAK
;
A
#
# COMPACT_ATOMS: atom_id res chain seq x y z
N MET A 1 5.02 55.24 -23.64
CA MET A 1 5.55 53.87 -23.80
C MET A 1 5.92 53.33 -22.41
N LYS A 2 5.25 52.27 -21.94
CA LYS A 2 5.82 51.31 -20.98
C LYS A 2 4.94 50.06 -21.03
N LYS A 3 5.53 49.02 -21.58
CA LYS A 3 4.91 47.76 -21.96
C LYS A 3 5.18 46.71 -20.87
N PHE A 4 4.24 45.78 -20.76
CA PHE A 4 4.35 44.41 -20.23
C PHE A 4 4.95 44.21 -18.84
N LEU A 5 4.08 43.85 -17.89
CA LEU A 5 4.34 42.80 -16.91
C LEU A 5 3.02 42.08 -16.61
N TYR A 6 2.43 41.51 -17.67
CA TYR A 6 1.54 40.38 -17.55
C TYR A 6 2.37 39.12 -17.79
N SER A 7 2.09 38.09 -17.02
CA SER A 7 2.43 36.69 -17.30
C SER A 7 3.83 36.23 -16.90
N LEU A 8 3.99 35.89 -15.62
CA LEU A 8 4.83 34.75 -15.26
C LEU A 8 4.30 34.08 -13.97
N LEU A 9 3.04 33.66 -14.00
CA LEU A 9 2.51 32.70 -13.03
C LEU A 9 2.85 31.31 -13.57
N ILE A 10 4.13 30.92 -13.42
CA ILE A 10 4.58 29.59 -13.79
C ILE A 10 3.80 28.62 -12.91
N PHE A 11 3.09 27.72 -13.58
CA PHE A 11 2.36 26.59 -13.03
C PHE A 11 3.17 25.92 -11.92
N ALA A 12 2.88 26.27 -10.67
CA ALA A 12 3.20 25.42 -9.55
C ALA A 12 2.25 24.21 -9.65
N SER A 13 2.55 23.27 -10.55
CA SER A 13 1.98 21.93 -10.44
C SER A 13 2.54 21.34 -9.16
N ALA A 14 1.87 21.58 -8.04
CA ALA A 14 2.14 20.89 -6.80
C ALA A 14 1.91 19.41 -7.08
N THR A 15 2.99 18.69 -7.38
CA THR A 15 3.00 17.23 -7.33
C THR A 15 2.76 16.89 -5.87
N LEU A 16 1.49 16.67 -5.50
CA LEU A 16 1.15 16.10 -4.21
C LEU A 16 1.75 14.70 -4.21
N PHE A 17 2.97 14.57 -3.72
CA PHE A 17 3.49 13.28 -3.33
C PHE A 17 2.51 12.73 -2.30
N ALA A 18 2.03 11.52 -2.52
CA ALA A 18 1.22 10.83 -1.52
C ALA A 18 2.08 10.74 -0.24
N GLN A 19 1.76 11.55 0.77
CA GLN A 19 2.50 11.53 2.02
C GLN A 19 2.29 10.16 2.65
N LYS A 20 3.38 9.38 2.76
CA LYS A 20 3.36 8.07 3.41
C LYS A 20 2.74 8.20 4.80
N ASN A 21 1.70 7.43 5.06
CA ASN A 21 1.15 7.29 6.39
C ASN A 21 2.04 6.32 7.18
N THR A 22 3.06 6.87 7.83
CA THR A 22 3.99 6.10 8.65
C THR A 22 3.36 5.61 9.96
N THR A 23 2.08 5.88 10.23
CA THR A 23 1.38 5.31 11.39
C THR A 23 0.97 3.87 11.14
N VAL A 24 0.75 3.50 9.87
CA VAL A 24 0.34 2.15 9.48
C VAL A 24 1.55 1.22 9.55
N LYS A 25 1.41 0.15 10.35
CA LYS A 25 2.39 -0.92 10.46
C LYS A 25 1.95 -2.09 9.60
N PHE A 26 2.65 -2.27 8.49
CA PHE A 26 2.42 -3.40 7.59
C PHE A 26 2.87 -4.73 8.22
N ALA A 27 2.22 -5.79 7.75
CA ALA A 27 2.55 -7.16 8.09
C ALA A 27 2.44 -8.04 6.83
N VAL A 28 3.14 -9.16 6.82
CA VAL A 28 3.13 -10.12 5.70
C VAL A 28 2.88 -11.53 6.20
N ALA A 29 2.01 -12.25 5.51
CA ALA A 29 1.79 -13.68 5.75
C ALA A 29 2.10 -14.42 4.45
N GLY A 30 3.23 -15.14 4.43
CA GLY A 30 3.80 -15.67 3.18
C GLY A 30 4.13 -14.54 2.20
N ASP A 31 3.45 -14.53 1.06
CA ASP A 31 3.63 -13.54 0.00
C ASP A 31 2.54 -12.45 -0.04
N MET A 32 1.63 -12.45 0.93
CA MET A 32 0.50 -11.51 1.00
C MET A 32 0.76 -10.40 2.00
N VAL A 33 0.41 -9.17 1.61
CA VAL A 33 0.52 -7.98 2.46
C VAL A 33 -0.79 -7.72 3.20
N GLY A 34 -0.67 -7.42 4.49
CA GLY A 34 -1.73 -6.95 5.35
C GLY A 34 -1.23 -5.85 6.29
N THR A 35 -1.99 -5.57 7.34
CA THR A 35 -1.57 -4.68 8.42
C THR A 35 -1.52 -5.46 9.73
N THR A 36 -0.70 -5.01 10.67
CA THR A 36 -0.69 -5.57 12.04
C THR A 36 -2.08 -5.56 12.66
N THR A 37 -2.83 -4.46 12.51
CA THR A 37 -4.23 -4.33 12.98
C THR A 37 -5.16 -5.39 12.38
N LEU A 38 -5.03 -5.72 11.09
CA LEU A 38 -5.83 -6.80 10.49
C LEU A 38 -5.60 -8.12 11.25
N PHE A 39 -4.34 -8.50 11.46
CA PHE A 39 -4.01 -9.76 12.11
C PHE A 39 -4.28 -9.78 13.61
N GLU A 40 -4.23 -8.62 14.27
CA GLU A 40 -4.68 -8.46 15.66
C GLU A 40 -6.19 -8.69 15.79
N ASN A 41 -6.98 -8.16 14.85
CA ASN A 41 -8.42 -8.37 14.77
C ASN A 41 -8.81 -9.80 14.38
N GLN A 42 -7.87 -10.57 13.84
CA GLN A 42 -8.04 -11.93 13.32
C GLN A 42 -7.12 -12.92 14.04
N LYS A 43 -6.82 -12.64 15.32
CA LYS A 43 -5.82 -13.36 16.14
C LYS A 43 -6.13 -14.85 16.27
N GLU A 44 -7.40 -15.25 16.15
CA GLU A 44 -7.84 -16.64 16.16
C GLU A 44 -7.24 -17.46 15.02
N TYR A 45 -6.91 -16.82 13.89
CA TYR A 45 -6.26 -17.43 12.72
C TYR A 45 -4.73 -17.32 12.77
N VAL A 46 -4.19 -16.47 13.64
CA VAL A 46 -2.74 -16.25 13.78
C VAL A 46 -2.13 -17.35 14.65
N GLN A 47 -1.10 -18.02 14.12
CA GLN A 47 -0.27 -18.96 14.87
C GLN A 47 0.87 -18.24 15.60
N SER A 48 1.55 -17.31 14.92
CA SER A 48 2.63 -16.53 15.51
C SER A 48 2.88 -15.26 14.71
N THR A 49 3.41 -14.23 15.37
CA THR A 49 3.84 -12.98 14.74
C THR A 49 5.27 -12.67 15.17
N GLN A 50 6.12 -12.29 14.22
CA GLN A 50 7.49 -11.87 14.48
C GLN A 50 7.76 -10.52 13.82
N ALA A 51 8.07 -9.51 14.65
CA ALA A 51 8.41 -8.18 14.18
C ALA A 51 9.91 -8.06 13.86
N TYR A 52 10.22 -7.42 12.74
CA TYR A 52 11.58 -7.14 12.30
C TYR A 52 11.79 -5.64 12.13
N LYS A 53 12.98 -5.15 12.48
CA LYS A 53 13.41 -3.79 12.16
C LYS A 53 13.71 -3.67 10.66
N ALA A 54 13.45 -2.52 10.06
CA ALA A 54 13.70 -2.25 8.64
C ALA A 54 15.14 -2.59 8.20
N ALA A 55 16.12 -2.26 9.05
CA ALA A 55 17.54 -2.53 8.79
C ALA A 55 17.91 -4.02 8.78
N ASN A 56 17.12 -4.87 9.43
CA ASN A 56 17.44 -6.28 9.70
C ASN A 56 16.36 -7.24 9.18
N LEU A 57 15.85 -7.00 7.98
CA LEU A 57 14.87 -7.88 7.34
C LEU A 57 15.53 -9.19 6.85
N PRO A 58 14.95 -10.37 7.17
CA PRO A 58 15.35 -11.64 6.55
C PRO A 58 15.28 -11.58 5.03
N GLN A 59 16.11 -12.37 4.34
CA GLN A 59 16.20 -12.36 2.86
C GLN A 59 14.83 -12.51 2.17
N LYS A 60 13.97 -13.40 2.67
CA LYS A 60 12.62 -13.63 2.16
C LYS A 60 11.69 -12.40 2.25
N LEU A 61 11.97 -11.47 3.18
CA LEU A 61 11.16 -10.26 3.40
C LEU A 61 11.72 -9.03 2.68
N LYS A 62 12.92 -9.09 2.10
CA LYS A 62 13.55 -7.92 1.47
C LYS A 62 12.73 -7.33 0.33
N LYS A 63 11.93 -8.15 -0.38
CA LYS A 63 11.01 -7.66 -1.41
C LYS A 63 9.93 -6.71 -0.88
N PHE A 64 9.65 -6.73 0.43
CA PHE A 64 8.72 -5.85 1.11
C PHE A 64 9.41 -4.69 1.87
N SER A 65 10.72 -4.49 1.68
CA SER A 65 11.46 -3.45 2.40
C SER A 65 10.92 -2.04 2.17
N PHE A 66 10.30 -1.78 1.01
CA PHE A 66 9.75 -0.49 0.65
C PHE A 66 8.55 -0.03 1.51
N ILE A 67 7.89 -0.95 2.22
CA ILE A 67 6.80 -0.68 3.18
C ILE A 67 7.22 -0.85 4.65
N ALA A 68 8.51 -1.06 4.91
CA ALA A 68 9.02 -1.40 6.23
C ALA A 68 9.54 -0.18 7.01
N ASP A 69 9.11 1.04 6.69
CA ASP A 69 9.61 2.28 7.34
C ASP A 69 9.42 2.25 8.87
N GLN A 70 8.40 1.54 9.38
CA GLN A 70 8.17 1.29 10.82
C GLN A 70 8.58 -0.11 11.29
N GLY A 71 9.41 -0.80 10.51
CA GLY A 71 9.60 -2.25 10.61
C GLY A 71 8.52 -3.03 9.86
N LEU A 72 8.64 -4.36 9.88
CA LEU A 72 7.72 -5.26 9.20
C LEU A 72 7.45 -6.48 10.08
N SER A 73 6.18 -6.86 10.22
CA SER A 73 5.80 -8.08 10.95
C SER A 73 5.58 -9.24 9.98
N GLU A 74 6.23 -10.37 10.23
CA GLU A 74 5.88 -11.64 9.59
C GLU A 74 4.85 -12.37 10.44
N VAL A 75 3.76 -12.79 9.82
CA VAL A 75 2.66 -13.50 10.46
C VAL A 75 2.60 -14.91 9.88
N LYS A 76 2.58 -15.91 10.75
CA LYS A 76 2.26 -17.29 10.38
C LYS A 76 0.82 -17.56 10.79
N LEU A 77 0.03 -18.07 9.85
CA LEU A 77 -1.36 -18.47 10.09
C LEU A 77 -1.43 -19.94 10.48
N LYS A 78 -2.48 -20.34 11.20
CA LYS A 78 -2.72 -21.74 11.56
C LYS A 78 -3.03 -22.57 10.31
N ASN A 79 -2.40 -23.73 10.17
CA ASN A 79 -2.72 -24.69 9.11
C ASN A 79 -4.16 -25.22 9.31
N ASN A 80 -4.97 -25.21 8.26
CA ASN A 80 -6.38 -25.63 8.13
C ASN A 80 -7.50 -24.58 8.18
N LEU A 81 -7.24 -23.29 8.37
CA LEU A 81 -8.27 -22.27 8.15
C LEU A 81 -7.64 -20.98 7.65
N GLY A 82 -7.76 -20.74 6.35
CA GLY A 82 -7.51 -19.43 5.79
C GLY A 82 -7.48 -19.47 4.26
N PRO A 83 -7.87 -18.38 3.61
CA PRO A 83 -7.40 -17.09 4.05
C PRO A 83 -8.54 -16.06 4.11
N LEU A 84 -8.40 -15.08 5.00
CA LEU A 84 -9.01 -13.77 4.81
C LEU A 84 -9.00 -13.42 3.31
N ASP A 85 -10.14 -12.96 2.78
CA ASP A 85 -10.27 -12.65 1.36
C ASP A 85 -9.08 -11.82 0.90
N ASN A 86 -8.58 -12.10 -0.30
CA ASN A 86 -7.40 -11.46 -0.83
C ASN A 86 -7.51 -11.30 -2.34
N ALA A 87 -6.89 -10.24 -2.84
CA ALA A 87 -6.90 -9.89 -4.25
C ALA A 87 -5.51 -9.38 -4.64
N SER A 88 -5.15 -9.55 -5.91
CA SER A 88 -3.98 -8.87 -6.46
C SER A 88 -4.27 -7.39 -6.66
N LEU A 89 -3.23 -6.57 -6.64
CA LEU A 89 -3.35 -5.14 -6.94
C LEU A 89 -3.85 -4.88 -8.36
N SER A 90 -3.52 -5.76 -9.31
CA SER A 90 -4.08 -5.73 -10.66
C SER A 90 -5.60 -5.90 -10.69
N GLN A 91 -6.20 -6.68 -9.79
CA GLN A 91 -7.66 -6.81 -9.70
C GLN A 91 -8.31 -5.49 -9.27
N TYR A 92 -7.70 -4.75 -8.35
CA TYR A 92 -8.20 -3.42 -7.95
C TYR A 92 -8.08 -2.39 -9.07
N ASN A 93 -7.02 -2.47 -9.89
CA ASN A 93 -6.89 -1.66 -11.10
C ASN A 93 -8.01 -1.96 -12.10
N GLU A 94 -8.27 -3.23 -12.38
CA GLU A 94 -9.35 -3.65 -13.30
C GLU A 94 -10.72 -3.18 -12.81
N GLN A 95 -11.02 -3.35 -11.52
CA GLN A 95 -12.26 -2.86 -10.90
C GLN A 95 -12.43 -1.34 -11.04
N SER A 96 -11.31 -0.62 -11.15
CA SER A 96 -11.27 0.84 -11.31
C SER A 96 -11.16 1.29 -12.78
N ASN A 97 -11.27 0.37 -13.74
CA ASN A 97 -11.06 0.62 -15.17
C ASN A 97 -9.68 1.23 -15.51
N LEU A 98 -8.63 0.80 -14.80
CA LEU A 98 -7.23 1.18 -15.04
C LEU A 98 -6.43 0.01 -15.65
N PRO A 99 -5.32 0.27 -16.37
CA PRO A 99 -4.41 -0.78 -16.82
C PRO A 99 -3.90 -1.64 -15.65
N LYS A 100 -3.81 -2.95 -15.85
CA LYS A 100 -3.48 -3.92 -14.78
C LYS A 100 -2.14 -3.66 -14.09
N ASP A 101 -1.18 -3.12 -14.83
CA ASP A 101 0.19 -2.81 -14.44
C ASP A 101 0.36 -1.41 -13.83
N THR A 102 -0.74 -0.64 -13.70
CA THR A 102 -0.72 0.68 -13.06
C THR A 102 -0.31 0.54 -11.58
N PRO A 103 0.68 1.29 -11.09
CA PRO A 103 1.04 1.26 -9.68
C PRO A 103 -0.14 1.60 -8.77
N VAL A 104 -0.28 0.85 -7.68
CA VAL A 104 -1.30 1.09 -6.65
C VAL A 104 -0.65 1.74 -5.44
N ILE A 105 -1.29 2.76 -4.88
CA ILE A 105 -0.79 3.50 -3.73
C ILE A 105 -1.57 3.04 -2.49
N ILE A 106 -0.91 2.42 -1.52
CA ILE A 106 -1.53 2.01 -0.25
C ILE A 106 -0.91 2.84 0.85
N GLU A 107 -1.70 3.66 1.54
CA GLU A 107 -1.20 4.48 2.65
C GLU A 107 -0.01 5.38 2.26
N GLY A 108 0.00 5.85 1.01
CA GLY A 108 1.09 6.65 0.45
C GLY A 108 2.35 5.86 0.03
N TYR A 109 2.36 4.53 0.18
CA TYR A 109 3.42 3.67 -0.36
C TYR A 109 3.04 3.18 -1.75
N GLU A 110 3.99 3.29 -2.69
CA GLU A 110 3.79 2.89 -4.08
C GLU A 110 4.13 1.41 -4.28
N PHE A 111 3.13 0.62 -4.67
CA PHE A 111 3.26 -0.79 -5.02
C PHE A 111 3.34 -0.92 -6.54
N LYS A 112 4.56 -1.12 -7.04
CA LYS A 112 4.84 -1.26 -8.48
C LYS A 112 4.56 -2.67 -9.02
N ASP A 113 4.74 -3.70 -8.19
CA ASP A 113 4.41 -5.08 -8.57
C ASP A 113 2.92 -5.33 -8.34
N THR A 114 2.12 -5.23 -9.40
CA THR A 114 0.67 -5.38 -9.29
C THR A 114 0.20 -6.83 -9.18
N ASN A 115 1.11 -7.81 -9.33
CA ASN A 115 0.83 -9.21 -9.03
C ASN A 115 0.84 -9.49 -7.52
N MET A 116 1.41 -8.56 -6.73
CA MET A 116 1.38 -8.65 -5.28
C MET A 116 -0.07 -8.75 -4.79
N ARG A 117 -0.29 -9.67 -3.86
CA ARG A 117 -1.60 -9.89 -3.26
C ARG A 117 -1.67 -9.18 -1.91
N ILE A 118 -2.83 -8.58 -1.65
CA ILE A 118 -3.14 -8.00 -0.35
C ILE A 118 -4.37 -8.65 0.22
N TYR A 119 -4.47 -8.68 1.54
CA TYR A 119 -5.72 -9.06 2.20
C TYR A 119 -6.77 -7.99 1.98
N ALA A 120 -7.91 -8.35 1.40
CA ALA A 120 -9.02 -7.44 1.09
C ALA A 120 -9.55 -6.72 2.35
N GLY A 121 -9.41 -7.34 3.53
CA GLY A 121 -9.77 -6.73 4.82
C GLY A 121 -8.96 -5.47 5.17
N ILE A 122 -7.83 -5.19 4.50
CA ILE A 122 -7.12 -3.92 4.67
C ILE A 122 -7.67 -2.80 3.78
N VAL A 123 -8.60 -3.06 2.87
CA VAL A 123 -9.15 -2.02 1.98
C VAL A 123 -10.36 -1.36 2.64
N GLN A 124 -10.13 -0.28 3.39
CA GLN A 124 -11.20 0.49 4.04
C GLN A 124 -11.79 1.56 3.12
N GLN A 125 -10.95 2.18 2.30
CA GLN A 125 -11.38 3.13 1.27
C GLN A 125 -10.55 2.93 0.01
N LEU A 126 -11.21 3.01 -1.15
CA LEU A 126 -10.59 2.95 -2.47
C LEU A 126 -10.97 4.19 -3.28
N GLU A 127 -9.98 4.88 -3.82
CA GLU A 127 -10.18 6.08 -4.65
C GLU A 127 -9.27 6.03 -5.88
N VAL A 128 -9.67 6.64 -7.00
CA VAL A 128 -8.79 6.85 -8.16
C VAL A 128 -8.34 8.30 -8.16
N LYS A 129 -7.02 8.53 -8.11
CA LYS A 129 -6.42 9.88 -8.08
C LYS A 129 -5.30 9.99 -9.10
N ASP A 130 -4.98 11.21 -9.51
CA ASP A 130 -3.76 11.47 -10.26
C ASP A 130 -2.54 11.33 -9.34
N TYR A 131 -1.56 10.56 -9.78
CA TYR A 131 -0.27 10.37 -9.14
C TYR A 131 0.80 10.43 -10.21
N ASN A 132 1.60 11.50 -10.19
CA ASN A 132 2.65 11.77 -11.18
C ASN A 132 2.13 11.76 -12.64
N GLY A 133 0.93 12.31 -12.88
CA GLY A 133 0.33 12.38 -14.22
C GLY A 133 -0.30 11.08 -14.71
N VAL A 134 -0.40 10.06 -13.84
CA VAL A 134 -1.06 8.79 -14.12
C VAL A 134 -2.20 8.61 -13.13
N LYS A 135 -3.37 8.20 -13.60
CA LYS A 135 -4.46 7.80 -12.70
C LYS A 135 -4.09 6.49 -12.02
N SER A 136 -4.05 6.48 -10.69
CA SER A 136 -3.73 5.30 -9.87
C SER A 136 -4.81 5.04 -8.85
N VAL A 137 -4.94 3.78 -8.45
CA VAL A 137 -5.76 3.39 -7.29
C VAL A 137 -5.04 3.78 -6.01
N PHE A 138 -5.77 4.40 -5.09
CA PHE A 138 -5.35 4.75 -3.74
C PHE A 138 -6.18 3.95 -2.73
N ILE A 139 -5.50 3.19 -1.88
CA ILE A 139 -6.10 2.40 -0.81
C ILE A 139 -5.75 3.02 0.53
N THR A 140 -6.78 3.29 1.32
CA THR A 140 -6.65 3.61 2.76
C THR A 140 -7.08 2.39 3.56
N THR A 141 -6.31 2.08 4.59
CA THR A 141 -6.39 0.89 5.44
C THR A 141 -6.91 1.15 6.85
N THR A 142 -6.98 2.42 7.23
CA THR A 142 -7.67 2.88 8.43
C THR A 142 -8.99 3.54 8.03
N ALA A 143 -10.09 3.21 8.72
CA ALA A 143 -11.31 3.99 8.61
C ALA A 143 -11.03 5.43 9.08
N LYS A 144 -11.60 6.43 8.39
CA LYS A 144 -11.61 7.82 8.84
C LYS A 144 -12.63 8.04 9.95
#